data_AF-A0A2D1UUZ7-F1
#
_entry.id   AF-A0A2D1UUZ7-F1
#
_cell.length_a   1.000
_cell.length_b   1.000
_cell.length_c   1.000
_cell.angle_alpha   90.00
_cell.angle_beta   90.00
_cell.angle_gamma   90.00
#
_symmetry.space_group_name_H-M   'P 1'
#
loop_
_entity.id
_entity.type
_entity.pdbx_description
1 polymer ?
#
loop_
_entity_poly.entity_id
_entity_poly.type
_entity_poly.pdbx_seq_one_letter_code
_entity_poly.pdbx_strand_id
1 'polypeptide(L)'
;ADLVFVIDEKPHDVYKRDGNDLIVTQKISLAEALSGFIVNLVTLDGRNLNIPITDVVSPGYEKVVPKEGMPITKDQGKRGNLRIKFDIKFPSRLTSEQKAGIKRLLGG
;
A
#
# COMPACT_ATOMS: atom_id res chain seq x y z
N ALA A 1 21.93 9.97 40.17
CA ALA A 1 20.53 9.83 39.77
C ALA A 1 20.53 9.63 38.27
N ASP A 2 19.97 8.53 37.79
CA ASP A 2 20.06 8.15 36.38
C ASP A 2 18.76 8.51 35.67
N LEU A 3 18.89 9.14 34.51
CA LEU A 3 17.77 9.57 33.67
C LEU A 3 17.69 8.61 32.48
N VAL A 4 16.58 7.88 32.35
CA VAL A 4 16.34 6.95 31.23
C VAL A 4 15.30 7.55 30.31
N PHE A 5 15.64 7.72 29.03
CA PHE A 5 14.71 8.13 27.99
C PHE A 5 14.17 6.91 27.26
N VAL A 6 12.86 6.82 27.14
CA VAL A 6 12.18 5.85 26.28
C VAL A 6 11.65 6.61 25.06
N ILE A 7 11.98 6.13 23.88
CA ILE A 7 11.46 6.67 22.62
C ILE A 7 10.18 5.91 22.30
N ASP A 8 9.11 6.66 22.03
CA ASP A 8 7.83 6.12 21.59
C ASP A 8 7.45 6.71 20.22
N GLU A 9 6.73 5.93 19.43
CA GLU A 9 6.35 6.29 18.07
C GLU A 9 4.95 6.91 18.05
N LYS A 10 4.87 8.16 17.62
CA LYS A 10 3.57 8.80 17.39
C LYS A 10 2.91 8.20 16.14
N PRO A 11 1.60 7.93 16.18
CA PRO A 11 0.86 7.54 14.99
C PRO A 11 1.04 8.57 13.86
N HIS A 12 1.27 8.08 12.65
CA HIS A 12 1.37 8.89 11.45
C HIS A 12 0.16 8.59 10.55
N ASP A 13 -0.37 9.62 9.88
CA ASP A 13 -1.62 9.51 9.12
C ASP A 13 -1.55 8.53 7.94
N VAL A 14 -0.41 8.52 7.25
CA VAL A 14 -0.17 7.67 6.06
C VAL A 14 0.54 6.35 6.39
N TYR A 15 1.62 6.41 7.18
CA TYR A 15 2.53 5.29 7.38
C TYR A 15 2.36 4.66 8.75
N LYS A 16 2.39 3.34 8.79
CA LYS A 16 2.59 2.56 10.02
C LYS A 16 3.94 1.86 9.95
N ARG A 17 4.78 2.04 10.96
CA ARG A 17 6.04 1.30 11.05
C ARG A 17 5.79 -0.14 11.52
N ASP A 18 6.50 -1.09 10.92
CA ASP A 18 6.56 -2.49 11.35
C ASP A 18 8.04 -2.95 11.32
N GLY A 19 8.70 -2.86 12.48
CA GLY A 19 10.15 -3.07 12.57
C GLY A 19 10.94 -2.05 11.74
N ASN A 20 11.58 -2.49 10.66
CA ASN A 20 12.27 -1.61 9.72
C ASN A 20 11.45 -1.32 8.45
N ASP A 21 10.27 -1.91 8.31
CA ASP A 21 9.41 -1.72 7.17
C ASP A 21 8.38 -0.61 7.44
N LEU A 22 7.86 -0.04 6.36
CA LEU A 22 6.74 0.89 6.38
C LEU A 22 5.55 0.24 5.72
N ILE A 23 4.38 0.37 6.33
CA ILE A 23 3.11 -0.12 5.81
C ILE A 23 2.24 1.08 5.48
N VAL A 24 1.64 1.07 4.29
CA VAL A 24 0.59 2.02 3.87
C VAL A 24 -0.61 1.23 3.35
N THR A 25 -1.81 1.75 3.60
CA THR A 25 -3.05 1.14 3.10
C THR A 25 -3.72 2.08 2.11
N GLN A 26 -3.77 1.67 0.84
CA GLN A 26 -4.39 2.43 -0.24
C GLN A 26 -5.82 1.93 -0.47
N LYS A 27 -6.77 2.86 -0.47
CA LYS A 27 -8.17 2.57 -0.83
C LYS A 27 -8.32 2.69 -2.33
N ILE A 28 -8.75 1.62 -2.98
CA ILE A 28 -8.89 1.56 -4.44
C ILE A 28 -10.28 1.06 -4.83
N SER A 29 -10.74 1.42 -6.01
CA SER A 29 -11.96 0.86 -6.59
C SER A 29 -11.74 -0.57 -7.08
N LEU A 30 -12.83 -1.34 -7.17
CA LEU A 30 -12.80 -2.65 -7.83
C LEU A 30 -12.32 -2.55 -9.30
N ALA A 31 -12.63 -1.45 -9.99
CA ALA A 31 -12.16 -1.25 -11.36
C ALA A 31 -10.63 -1.14 -11.42
N GLU A 32 -10.02 -0.26 -10.61
CA GLU A 32 -8.56 -0.13 -10.51
C GLU A 32 -7.89 -1.44 -10.10
N ALA A 33 -8.50 -2.18 -9.17
CA ALA A 33 -8.00 -3.47 -8.72
C ALA A 33 -7.93 -4.51 -9.86
N LEU A 34 -8.84 -4.44 -10.83
CA LEU A 34 -8.92 -5.37 -11.96
C LEU A 34 -8.17 -4.90 -13.22
N SER A 35 -8.06 -3.59 -13.42
CA SER A 35 -7.48 -3.00 -14.65
C SER A 35 -6.08 -2.40 -14.48
N GLY A 36 -5.59 -2.31 -13.25
CA GLY A 36 -4.32 -1.64 -12.93
C GLY A 36 -4.46 -0.12 -12.78
N PHE A 37 -3.48 0.47 -12.10
CA PHE A 37 -3.40 1.90 -11.75
C PHE A 37 -1.99 2.27 -11.26
N ILE A 38 -1.74 3.54 -10.94
CA ILE A 38 -0.46 4.00 -10.38
C ILE A 38 -0.69 4.51 -8.96
N VAL A 39 0.05 3.95 -8.00
CA VAL A 39 0.10 4.47 -6.64
C VAL A 39 1.13 5.60 -6.57
N ASN A 40 0.68 6.80 -6.20
CA ASN A 40 1.56 7.94 -5.94
C ASN A 40 1.69 8.15 -4.43
N LEU A 41 2.92 8.13 -3.91
CA LEU A 41 3.21 8.31 -2.49
C LEU A 41 4.35 9.29 -2.28
N VAL A 42 4.22 10.13 -1.25
CA VAL A 42 5.31 10.98 -0.76
C VAL A 42 5.99 10.26 0.38
N THR A 43 7.26 9.92 0.23
CA THR A 43 8.06 9.23 1.25
C THR A 43 8.33 10.14 2.46
N LEU A 44 8.78 9.57 3.58
CA LEU A 44 9.13 10.33 4.78
C LEU A 44 10.29 11.32 4.55
N ASP A 45 11.13 11.09 3.53
CA ASP A 45 12.19 12.00 3.09
C ASP A 45 11.76 12.97 1.97
N GLY A 46 10.46 13.02 1.63
CA GLY A 46 9.88 14.00 0.72
C GLY A 46 9.99 13.68 -0.78
N ARG A 47 10.47 12.49 -1.15
CA ARG A 47 10.50 12.04 -2.56
C ARG A 47 9.11 11.58 -3.00
N ASN A 48 8.81 11.72 -4.28
CA ASN A 48 7.62 11.15 -4.90
C ASN A 48 7.95 9.78 -5.49
N LEU A 49 7.18 8.76 -5.09
CA LEU A 49 7.21 7.43 -5.68
C LEU A 49 5.96 7.20 -6.53
N ASN A 50 6.18 6.82 -7.79
CA ASN A 50 5.13 6.44 -8.72
C ASN A 50 5.26 4.93 -8.97
N ILE A 51 4.37 4.15 -8.38
CA ILE A 51 4.46 2.69 -8.35
C ILE A 51 3.34 2.11 -9.20
N PRO A 52 3.63 1.60 -10.42
CA PRO A 52 2.62 0.98 -11.26
C PRO A 52 2.17 -0.36 -10.67
N ILE A 53 0.86 -0.53 -10.62
CA ILE A 53 0.19 -1.78 -10.26
C ILE A 53 -0.46 -2.31 -11.53
N THR A 54 0.17 -3.31 -12.13
CA THR A 54 -0.25 -3.93 -13.39
C THR A 54 -0.98 -5.25 -13.19
N ASP A 55 -0.76 -5.90 -12.05
CA ASP A 55 -1.38 -7.17 -11.71
C ASP A 55 -2.78 -6.96 -11.12
N VAL A 56 -3.61 -8.01 -11.17
CA VAL A 56 -4.91 -8.00 -10.49
C VAL A 56 -4.71 -7.98 -8.98
N VAL A 57 -5.28 -6.97 -8.33
CA VAL A 57 -5.23 -6.79 -6.88
C VAL A 57 -6.42 -7.52 -6.25
N SER A 58 -6.12 -8.58 -5.50
CA SER A 58 -7.11 -9.35 -4.73
C SER A 58 -7.12 -8.94 -3.25
N PRO A 59 -8.19 -9.24 -2.49
CA PRO A 59 -8.17 -9.04 -1.04
C PRO A 59 -6.98 -9.75 -0.39
N GLY A 60 -6.19 -9.03 0.41
CA GLY A 60 -4.97 -9.53 1.04
C GLY A 60 -3.72 -9.43 0.17
N TYR A 61 -3.83 -9.05 -1.10
CA TYR A 61 -2.68 -8.72 -1.93
C TYR A 61 -1.87 -7.57 -1.33
N GLU A 62 -0.55 -7.68 -1.43
CA GLU A 62 0.38 -6.69 -0.93
C GLU A 62 1.48 -6.43 -1.97
N LYS A 63 1.69 -5.16 -2.30
CA LYS A 63 2.81 -4.75 -3.15
C LYS A 63 3.99 -4.36 -2.26
N VAL A 64 5.10 -5.08 -2.42
CA VAL A 64 6.36 -4.75 -1.75
C VAL A 64 7.22 -3.89 -2.68
N VAL A 65 7.66 -2.74 -2.17
CA VAL A 65 8.63 -1.86 -2.82
C VAL A 65 9.94 -1.94 -2.01
N PRO A 66 10.96 -2.66 -2.51
CA PRO A 66 12.17 -2.89 -1.76
C PRO A 66 12.91 -1.59 -1.42
N LYS A 67 13.58 -1.56 -0.26
CA LYS A 67 14.45 -0.46 0.18
C LYS A 67 13.76 0.90 0.43
N GLU A 68 12.43 0.95 0.43
CA GLU A 68 11.65 2.17 0.71
C GLU A 68 11.06 2.22 2.13
N GLY A 69 11.55 1.36 3.04
CA GLY A 69 11.21 1.36 4.47
C GLY A 69 12.13 2.28 5.30
N MET A 70 12.25 2.00 6.60
CA MET A 70 13.10 2.74 7.54
C MET A 70 14.59 2.34 7.42
N PRO A 71 15.54 3.23 7.74
CA PRO A 71 16.95 2.89 7.85
C PRO A 71 17.22 1.80 8.90
N ILE A 72 18.11 0.86 8.60
CA ILE A 72 18.49 -0.22 9.52
C ILE A 72 19.70 0.23 10.34
N THR A 73 19.53 0.48 11.64
CA THR A 73 20.57 1.05 12.51
C THR A 73 21.88 0.24 12.54
N LYS A 74 21.77 -1.09 12.43
CA LYS A 74 22.92 -2.01 12.49
C LYS A 74 23.70 -2.12 11.17
N ASP A 75 23.16 -1.60 10.06
CA ASP A 75 23.71 -1.82 8.72
C ASP A 75 23.58 -0.52 7.91
N GLN A 76 24.62 0.31 7.96
CA GLN A 76 24.62 1.64 7.36
C GLN A 76 24.31 1.57 5.86
N GLY A 77 23.34 2.37 5.42
CA GLY A 77 22.90 2.44 4.03
C GLY A 77 21.84 1.42 3.63
N LYS A 78 21.51 0.44 4.48
CA LYS A 78 20.36 -0.45 4.24
C LYS A 78 19.07 0.12 4.80
N ARG A 79 17.98 -0.19 4.11
CA ARG A 79 16.62 0.18 4.46
C ARG A 79 15.73 -1.06 4.41
N GLY A 80 14.71 -1.08 5.25
CA GLY A 80 13.60 -2.04 5.10
C GLY A 80 12.79 -1.75 3.83
N ASN A 81 11.62 -2.36 3.74
CA ASN A 81 10.74 -2.26 2.58
C ASN A 81 9.53 -1.38 2.86
N LEU A 82 8.95 -0.83 1.80
CA LEU A 82 7.59 -0.29 1.82
C LEU A 82 6.62 -1.38 1.39
N ARG A 83 5.57 -1.57 2.18
CA ARG A 83 4.53 -2.58 2.02
C ARG A 83 3.18 -1.90 1.81
N ILE A 84 2.63 -2.02 0.61
CA ILE A 84 1.38 -1.36 0.22
C ILE A 84 0.27 -2.39 0.26
N LYS A 85 -0.65 -2.21 1.20
CA LYS A 85 -1.88 -2.99 1.33
C LYS A 85 -3.01 -2.26 0.61
N PHE A 86 -3.99 -3.03 0.14
CA PHE A 86 -5.12 -2.48 -0.61
C PHE A 86 -6.44 -2.80 0.06
N ASP A 87 -7.24 -1.76 0.26
CA ASP A 87 -8.63 -1.85 0.70
C ASP A 87 -9.54 -1.60 -0.51
N ILE A 88 -10.11 -2.69 -1.03
CA ILE A 88 -10.87 -2.68 -2.29
C ILE A 88 -12.31 -2.28 -2.01
N LYS A 89 -12.71 -1.11 -2.53
CA LYS A 89 -14.08 -0.62 -2.48
C LYS A 89 -14.90 -1.23 -3.62
N PHE A 90 -15.78 -2.15 -3.24
CA PHE A 90 -16.80 -2.67 -4.15
C PHE A 90 -17.90 -1.62 -4.40
N PRO A 91 -18.45 -1.55 -5.63
CA PRO A 91 -19.61 -0.72 -5.89
C PRO A 91 -20.82 -1.26 -5.12
N SER A 92 -21.61 -0.37 -4.51
CA SER A 92 -22.81 -0.76 -3.75
C SER A 92 -23.94 -1.25 -4.65
N ARG A 93 -23.96 -0.83 -5.92
CA ARG A 93 -24.95 -1.20 -6.94
C ARG A 93 -24.29 -1.24 -8.31
N LEU A 94 -24.86 -2.05 -9.20
CA LEU A 94 -24.51 -2.13 -10.62
C LEU A 94 -25.80 -2.20 -11.45
N THR A 95 -25.82 -1.55 -12.61
CA THR A 95 -26.93 -1.64 -13.56
C THR A 95 -27.02 -3.05 -14.17
N SER A 96 -28.16 -3.41 -14.74
CA SER A 96 -28.32 -4.69 -15.44
C SER A 96 -27.31 -4.85 -16.58
N GLU A 97 -27.02 -3.78 -17.30
CA GLU A 97 -26.02 -3.75 -18.37
C GLU A 97 -24.60 -4.00 -17.82
N GLN A 98 -24.21 -3.31 -16.75
CA GLN A 98 -22.90 -3.53 -16.11
C GLN A 98 -22.73 -4.97 -15.62
N LYS A 99 -23.77 -5.54 -14.99
CA LYS A 99 -23.76 -6.94 -14.54
C LYS A 99 -23.63 -7.91 -15.71
N ALA A 100 -24.37 -7.69 -16.79
CA ALA A 100 -24.28 -8.51 -18.00
C ALA A 100 -22.88 -8.42 -18.64
N GLY A 101 -22.31 -7.22 -18.71
CA GLY A 101 -20.96 -6.99 -19.20
C GLY A 101 -19.91 -7.73 -18.38
N ILE A 102 -19.97 -7.62 -17.05
CA ILE A 102 -19.06 -8.34 -16.14
C ILE A 102 -19.22 -9.85 -16.29
N LYS A 103 -20.45 -10.38 -16.33
CA LYS A 103 -20.70 -11.81 -16.51
C LYS A 103 -20.12 -12.33 -17.83
N ARG A 104 -20.18 -11.55 -18.90
CA ARG A 104 -19.61 -11.92 -20.22
C ARG A 104 -18.08 -11.92 -20.21
N LEU A 105 -17.45 -10.97 -19.51
CA LEU A 105 -15.99 -10.81 -19.52
C LEU A 105 -15.27 -11.67 -18.47
N LEU A 106 -15.90 -11.89 -17.32
CA LEU A 106 -15.30 -12.55 -16.14
C LEU A 106 -16.00 -13.86 -15.76
N GLY A 107 -17.15 -14.17 -16.36
CA GLY A 107 -17.83 -15.45 -16.16
C GLY A 107 -17.12 -16.52 -16.97
N GLY A 108 -16.39 -17.40 -16.29
CA GLY A 108 -15.99 -18.70 -16.82
C GLY A 108 -17.20 -19.60 -17.05
#